data_AF-A0A8J6Y825-F1
#
_entry.id   AF-A0A8J6Y825-F1
#
_cell.length_a   1.000
_cell.length_b   1.000
_cell.length_c   1.000
_cell.angle_alpha   90.00
_cell.angle_beta   90.00
_cell.angle_gamma   90.00
#
_symmetry.space_group_name_H-M   'P 1'
#
loop_
_entity.id
_entity.type
_entity.pdbx_description
1 polymer ?
#
loop_
_entity_poly.entity_id
_entity_poly.type
_entity_poly.pdbx_seq_one_letter_code
_entity_poly.pdbx_strand_id
1 'polypeptide(L)'
;MYEWIQGRVALGDGADRVTILFDEPTAKDFEDQGFAAEAISLTLESGWWSEMAADIVETPDYAEPGESPEQVLGYARDVVVEYVRKRLFT
;
A
#
# COMPACT_ATOMS: atom_id res chain seq x y z
N MET A 1 -9.22 8.14 0.90
CA MET A 1 -8.95 6.78 0.37
C MET A 1 -7.50 6.40 0.59
N TYR A 2 -6.52 7.12 0.02
CA TYR A 2 -5.11 6.77 0.21
C TYR A 2 -4.70 6.74 1.69
N GLU A 3 -5.17 7.67 2.53
CA GLU A 3 -4.86 7.69 3.98
C GLU A 3 -5.32 6.42 4.70
N TRP A 4 -6.47 5.88 4.29
CA TRP A 4 -7.00 4.63 4.84
C TRP A 4 -6.16 3.43 4.40
N ILE A 5 -5.76 3.38 3.13
CA ILE A 5 -4.90 2.32 2.59
C ILE A 5 -3.49 2.38 3.22
N GLN A 6 -2.92 3.57 3.41
CA GLN A 6 -1.63 3.77 4.09
C GLN A 6 -1.63 3.19 5.52
N GLY A 7 -2.78 3.26 6.21
CA GLY A 7 -2.95 2.68 7.54
C GLY A 7 -2.85 1.15 7.57
N ARG A 8 -2.97 0.49 6.41
CA ARG A 8 -2.82 -0.97 6.25
C ARG A 8 -1.39 -1.39 5.87
N VAL A 9 -0.48 -0.43 5.77
CA VAL A 9 0.96 -0.66 5.58
C VAL A 9 1.66 -0.57 6.94
N ALA A 10 2.33 -1.66 7.32
CA ALA A 10 2.97 -1.83 8.61
C ALA A 10 4.36 -2.45 8.48
N LEU A 11 5.17 -2.27 9.53
CA LEU A 11 6.40 -3.04 9.69
C LEU A 11 6.07 -4.48 10.12
N GLY A 12 6.80 -5.44 9.55
CA GLY A 12 6.80 -6.81 10.04
C GLY A 12 7.78 -7.01 11.19
N ASP A 13 7.56 -8.05 12.00
CA ASP A 13 8.34 -8.37 13.20
C ASP A 13 9.73 -8.99 12.91
N GLY A 14 10.33 -8.70 11.76
CA GLY A 14 11.61 -9.28 11.32
C GLY A 14 12.80 -8.70 12.09
N ALA A 15 13.54 -9.55 12.80
CA ALA A 15 14.72 -9.13 13.57
C ALA A 15 15.97 -8.86 12.70
N ASP A 16 16.09 -9.53 11.55
CA ASP A 16 17.30 -9.52 10.74
C ASP A 16 17.23 -8.60 9.51
N ARG A 17 16.01 -8.24 9.07
CA ARG A 17 15.77 -7.35 7.92
C ARG A 17 14.46 -6.59 8.07
N VAL A 18 14.46 -5.36 7.57
CA VAL A 18 13.22 -4.57 7.43
C VAL A 18 12.26 -5.34 6.53
N THR A 19 11.04 -5.53 7.00
CA THR A 19 9.97 -6.18 6.25
C THR A 19 8.77 -5.26 6.26
N ILE A 20 8.13 -5.07 5.11
CA ILE A 20 6.87 -4.35 4.98
C ILE A 20 5.75 -5.36 4.80
N LEU A 21 4.69 -5.18 5.57
CA LEU A 21 3.44 -5.91 5.43
C LEU A 21 2.39 -4.96 4.88
N PHE A 22 1.66 -5.45 3.87
CA PHE A 22 0.47 -4.79 3.37
C PHE A 22 -0.73 -5.69 3.65
N ASP A 23 -1.59 -5.27 4.56
CA ASP A 23 -2.89 -5.90 4.77
C ASP A 23 -3.81 -5.47 3.62
N GLU A 24 -3.75 -6.22 2.53
CA GLU A 24 -4.47 -5.89 1.30
C GLU A 24 -5.99 -5.88 1.56
N PRO A 25 -6.67 -4.73 1.41
CA PRO A 25 -8.10 -4.64 1.67
C PRO A 25 -8.93 -5.46 0.67
N THR A 26 -9.90 -6.20 1.21
CA THR A 26 -10.91 -6.90 0.41
C THR A 26 -12.01 -5.95 -0.05
N ALA A 27 -12.84 -6.38 -1.00
CA ALA A 27 -14.03 -5.61 -1.39
C ALA A 27 -14.92 -5.24 -0.19
N LYS A 28 -15.05 -6.16 0.77
CA LYS A 28 -15.82 -5.94 2.01
C LYS A 28 -15.19 -4.85 2.89
N ASP A 29 -13.87 -4.80 3.01
CA ASP A 29 -13.18 -3.74 3.76
C ASP A 29 -13.50 -2.35 3.19
N PHE A 30 -13.52 -2.23 1.86
CA PHE A 30 -13.87 -0.98 1.20
C PHE A 30 -15.36 -0.62 1.39
N GLU A 31 -16.27 -1.59 1.30
CA GLU A 31 -17.70 -1.37 1.55
C GLU A 31 -17.96 -0.90 2.98
N ASP A 32 -17.34 -1.54 3.97
CA ASP A 32 -17.45 -1.18 5.38
C ASP A 32 -16.89 0.24 5.66
N GLN A 33 -15.92 0.68 4.84
CA GLN A 33 -15.38 2.05 4.87
C GLN A 33 -16.23 3.08 4.10
N GLY A 34 -17.33 2.64 3.46
CA GLY A 34 -18.29 3.50 2.78
C GLY A 34 -17.92 3.86 1.33
N PHE A 35 -17.01 3.12 0.69
CA PHE A 35 -16.70 3.33 -0.73
C PHE A 35 -17.79 2.72 -1.63
N ALA A 36 -17.99 3.31 -2.81
CA ALA A 36 -18.99 2.84 -3.77
C ALA A 36 -18.55 1.53 -4.43
N ALA A 37 -19.44 0.53 -4.48
CA ALA A 37 -19.17 -0.81 -5.03
C ALA A 37 -18.54 -0.80 -6.45
N GLU A 38 -18.98 0.12 -7.31
CA GLU A 38 -18.42 0.29 -8.66
C GLU A 38 -16.95 0.73 -8.62
N ALA A 39 -16.60 1.69 -7.75
CA ALA A 39 -15.23 2.14 -7.57
C ALA A 39 -14.34 1.06 -6.94
N ILE A 40 -14.92 0.21 -6.10
CA ILE A 40 -14.23 -0.93 -5.47
C ILE A 40 -13.87 -1.98 -6.52
N SER A 41 -14.83 -2.41 -7.33
CA SER A 41 -14.61 -3.39 -8.41
C SER A 41 -13.59 -2.86 -9.42
N LEU A 42 -13.73 -1.61 -9.87
CA LEU A 42 -12.74 -0.99 -10.77
C LEU A 42 -11.33 -0.90 -10.19
N THR A 43 -11.21 -0.70 -8.87
CA THR A 43 -9.91 -0.62 -8.19
C THR A 43 -9.29 -2.01 -8.06
N LEU A 44 -10.02 -2.97 -7.48
CA LEU A 44 -9.50 -4.31 -7.19
C LEU A 44 -9.25 -5.16 -8.43
N GLU A 45 -10.00 -4.94 -9.52
CA GLU A 45 -9.82 -5.67 -10.79
C GLU A 45 -8.75 -5.03 -11.69
N SER A 46 -8.18 -3.89 -11.27
CA SER A 46 -7.18 -3.19 -12.06
C SER A 46 -5.79 -3.82 -11.92
N GLY A 47 -5.03 -3.85 -13.02
CA GLY A 47 -3.63 -4.28 -12.99
C GLY A 47 -2.74 -3.39 -12.10
N TRP A 48 -3.06 -2.10 -12.00
CA TRP A 48 -2.29 -1.17 -11.18
C TRP A 48 -2.40 -1.45 -9.69
N TRP A 49 -3.50 -2.08 -9.23
CA TRP A 49 -3.66 -2.45 -7.83
C TRP A 49 -2.67 -3.54 -7.41
N SER A 50 -2.56 -4.61 -8.22
CA SER A 50 -1.57 -5.66 -7.99
C SER A 50 -0.13 -5.13 -8.08
N GLU A 51 0.14 -4.19 -8.99
CA GLU A 51 1.44 -3.52 -9.08
C GLU A 51 1.74 -2.72 -7.81
N MET A 52 0.77 -1.93 -7.32
CA MET A 52 0.92 -1.18 -6.09
C MET A 52 1.19 -2.10 -4.89
N ALA A 53 0.44 -3.19 -4.77
CA ALA A 53 0.60 -4.15 -3.67
C ALA A 53 2.01 -4.78 -3.67
N ALA A 54 2.53 -5.13 -4.85
CA ALA A 54 3.89 -5.63 -5.02
C ALA A 54 4.93 -4.56 -4.64
N ASP A 55 4.82 -3.34 -5.18
CA ASP A 55 5.76 -2.25 -4.92
C ASP A 55 5.83 -1.88 -3.41
N ILE A 56 4.71 -1.95 -2.69
CA ILE A 56 4.67 -1.73 -1.24
C ILE A 56 5.51 -2.77 -0.50
N VAL A 57 5.31 -4.07 -0.78
CA VAL A 57 6.01 -5.13 -0.05
C VAL A 57 7.47 -5.26 -0.47
N GLU A 58 7.80 -4.90 -1.71
CA GLU A 58 9.16 -4.87 -2.27
C GLU A 58 9.93 -3.60 -1.91
N THR A 59 9.30 -2.60 -1.28
CA THR A 59 9.97 -1.33 -0.91
C THR A 59 11.32 -1.52 -0.17
N PRO A 60 11.48 -2.47 0.78
CA PRO A 60 12.78 -2.69 1.43
C PRO A 60 13.92 -3.08 0.47
N ASP A 61 13.62 -3.69 -0.68
CA ASP A 61 14.63 -4.13 -1.65
C ASP A 61 15.24 -2.95 -2.42
N TYR A 62 14.56 -1.80 -2.42
CA TYR A 62 14.99 -0.57 -3.07
C TYR A 62 15.50 0.49 -2.08
N ALA A 63 15.42 0.22 -0.78
CA ALA A 63 15.90 1.12 0.27
C ALA A 63 17.45 1.21 0.29
N GLU A 64 17.97 2.37 0.65
CA GLU A 64 19.40 2.56 0.81
C GLU A 64 19.93 1.79 2.04
N PRO A 65 21.15 1.22 1.98
CA PRO A 65 21.75 0.58 3.14
C PRO A 65 21.87 1.54 4.34
N GLY A 66 21.30 1.14 5.47
CA GLY A 66 21.36 1.91 6.73
C GLY A 66 20.16 2.81 6.99
N GLU A 67 19.17 2.83 6.09
CA GLU A 67 17.89 3.47 6.38
C GLU A 67 17.15 2.77 7.53
N SER A 68 16.55 3.57 8.40
CA SER A 68 15.78 3.05 9.52
C SER A 68 14.49 2.36 9.04
N PRO A 69 13.96 1.37 9.79
CA PRO A 69 12.68 0.76 9.48
C PRO A 69 11.55 1.79 9.27
N GLU A 70 11.53 2.85 10.06
CA GLU A 70 10.53 3.91 9.99
C GLU A 70 10.62 4.72 8.69
N GLN A 71 11.83 4.93 8.15
CA GLN A 71 12.02 5.58 6.85
C GLN A 71 11.49 4.69 5.72
N VAL A 72 11.85 3.41 5.73
CA VAL A 72 11.37 2.43 4.73
C VAL A 72 9.84 2.30 4.78
N LEU A 73 9.24 2.30 5.98
CA LEU A 73 7.79 2.35 6.15
C LEU A 73 7.18 3.62 5.54
N GLY A 74 7.86 4.76 5.69
CA GLY A 74 7.48 6.01 5.05
C GLY A 74 7.40 5.86 3.53
N TYR A 75 8.44 5.31 2.91
CA TYR A 75 8.46 5.08 1.46
C TYR A 75 7.35 4.13 1.00
N ALA A 76 7.12 3.04 1.72
CA ALA A 76 6.06 2.10 1.40
C ALA A 76 4.66 2.76 1.45
N ARG A 77 4.46 3.68 2.40
CA ARG A 77 3.24 4.50 2.48
C ARG A 77 3.16 5.56 1.38
N ASP A 78 4.27 6.09 0.92
CA ASP A 78 4.30 7.06 -0.19
C ASP A 78 3.94 6.39 -1.52
N VAL A 79 4.34 5.13 -1.73
CA VAL A 79 3.90 4.31 -2.89
C VAL A 79 2.37 4.30 -3.01
N VAL A 80 1.65 4.07 -1.90
CA VAL A 80 0.17 4.11 -1.88
C VAL A 80 -0.36 5.45 -2.39
N VAL A 81 0.21 6.55 -1.92
CA VAL A 81 -0.22 7.92 -2.29
C VAL A 81 0.00 8.14 -3.78
N GLU A 82 1.17 7.78 -4.29
CA GLU A 82 1.55 7.93 -5.68
C GLU A 82 0.63 7.15 -6.62
N TYR A 83 0.33 5.89 -6.29
CA TYR A 83 -0.58 5.06 -7.09
C TYR A 83 -2.01 5.62 -7.08
N VAL A 84 -2.58 5.84 -5.89
CA VAL A 84 -3.96 6.30 -5.75
C VAL A 84 -4.16 7.68 -6.40
N ARG A 85 -3.21 8.61 -6.23
CA ARG A 85 -3.28 9.94 -6.87
C ARG A 85 -3.27 9.86 -8.39
N LYS A 86 -2.33 9.11 -8.96
CA LYS A 86 -2.17 8.97 -10.43
C LYS A 86 -3.35 8.29 -11.12
N ARG A 87 -4.22 7.58 -10.39
CA ARG A 87 -5.33 6.81 -11.01
C ARG A 87 -6.70 7.39 -10.70
N LEU A 88 -6.90 7.97 -9.51
CA LEU A 88 -8.23 8.44 -9.10
C LEU A 88 -8.40 9.96 -9.14
N PHE A 89 -7.32 10.71 -9.33
CA PHE A 89 -7.33 12.18 -9.35
C PHE A 89 -6.74 12.76 -10.64
N THR A 90 -6.76 11.97 -11.72
CA THR A 90 -6.25 12.33 -13.06
C THR A 90 -7.38 12.69 -14.01
#